data_AF-A0AAJ2LSE8-F1
#
_entry.id   AF-A0AAJ2LSE8-F1
#
_cell.length_a   1.000
_cell.length_b   1.000
_cell.length_c   1.000
_cell.angle_alpha   90.00
_cell.angle_beta   90.00
_cell.angle_gamma   90.00
#
_symmetry.space_group_name_H-M   'P 1'
#
loop_
_entity.id
_entity.type
_entity.pdbx_description
1 polymer ?
#
loop_
_entity_poly.entity_id
_entity_poly.type
_entity_poly.pdbx_seq_one_letter_code
_entity_poly.pdbx_strand_id
1 'polypeptide(L)'
;QTLDWDTLRQKVQKDGMRNSNVMAIAPTATISNICGVAQSIEPTFQNLYVKSNLSGEFTVINPHLVRALKERGLWDVVMVNDLKHYEGSVQKIARIPDDLKAMFATAFEVEPR
;
A
#
# COMPACT_ATOMS: atom_id res chain seq x y z
N GLN A 1 23.24 -13.70 6.76
CA GLN A 1 22.21 -14.54 6.13
C GLN A 1 21.19 -14.93 7.20
N THR A 2 19.89 -14.91 6.88
CA THR A 2 18.82 -15.27 7.82
C THR A 2 18.26 -16.68 7.61
N LEU A 3 18.64 -17.36 6.51
CA LEU A 3 18.19 -18.70 6.13
C LEU A 3 19.38 -19.57 5.71
N ASP A 4 19.23 -20.90 5.82
CA ASP A 4 20.22 -21.89 5.37
C ASP A 4 20.14 -22.09 3.85
N TRP A 5 20.95 -21.33 3.12
CA TRP A 5 21.09 -21.43 1.67
C TRP A 5 22.03 -22.53 1.21
N ASP A 6 22.86 -23.08 2.11
CA ASP A 6 23.89 -24.04 1.76
C ASP A 6 23.29 -25.41 1.50
N THR A 7 22.38 -25.85 2.38
CA THR A 7 21.60 -27.07 2.17
C THR A 7 20.78 -27.01 0.88
N LEU A 8 20.14 -25.87 0.59
CA LEU A 8 19.37 -25.71 -0.65
C LEU A 8 20.25 -25.76 -1.91
N ARG A 9 21.43 -25.13 -1.87
CA ARG A 9 22.36 -25.13 -3.01
C ARG A 9 22.86 -26.54 -3.33
N GLN A 10 23.19 -27.32 -2.31
CA GLN A 10 23.60 -28.73 -2.48
C GLN A 10 22.48 -29.57 -3.11
N LYS A 11 21.24 -29.36 -2.67
CA LYS A 11 20.07 -30.04 -3.24
C LYS A 11 19.88 -29.71 -4.72
N VAL A 12 19.95 -28.43 -5.10
CA VAL A 12 19.79 -28.00 -6.50
C VAL A 12 20.91 -28.55 -7.39
N GLN A 13 22.15 -28.62 -6.89
CA GLN A 13 23.26 -29.23 -7.63
C GLN A 13 23.08 -30.74 -7.85
N LYS A 14 22.58 -31.45 -6.83
CA LYS A 14 22.37 -32.91 -6.88
C LYS A 14 21.17 -33.30 -7.72
N ASP A 15 20.01 -32.68 -7.46
CA ASP A 15 18.72 -33.09 -8.01
C ASP A 15 18.33 -32.28 -9.26
N GLY A 16 19.00 -31.16 -9.51
CA GLY A 16 18.64 -30.19 -10.54
C GLY A 16 17.44 -29.31 -10.13
N MET A 17 16.98 -28.48 -11.08
CA MET A 17 15.77 -27.66 -10.94
C MET A 17 14.89 -27.81 -12.17
N ARG A 18 13.57 -27.82 -11.97
CA ARG A 18 12.59 -28.00 -13.06
C ARG A 18 12.50 -26.78 -13.98
N ASN A 19 12.60 -25.58 -13.42
CA ASN A 19 12.41 -24.31 -14.13
C ASN A 19 13.74 -23.58 -14.26
N SER A 20 14.00 -22.97 -15.42
CA SER A 20 15.19 -22.14 -15.62
C SER A 20 15.11 -20.81 -14.86
N ASN A 21 13.90 -20.28 -14.65
CA ASN A 21 13.61 -19.05 -13.91
C ASN A 21 12.35 -19.26 -13.06
N VAL A 22 12.30 -18.66 -11.86
CA VAL A 22 11.23 -18.92 -10.88
C VAL A 22 10.60 -17.66 -10.27
N MET A 23 11.17 -16.48 -10.47
CA MET A 23 10.69 -15.24 -9.84
C MET A 23 10.59 -14.11 -10.85
N ALA A 24 9.46 -13.42 -10.82
CA ALA A 24 9.24 -12.13 -11.45
C ALA A 24 8.17 -11.38 -10.65
N ILE A 25 8.38 -10.10 -10.40
CA ILE A 25 7.38 -9.23 -9.75
C ILE A 25 6.72 -8.42 -10.87
N ALA A 26 5.52 -8.86 -11.28
CA ALA A 26 4.73 -8.20 -12.33
C ALA A 26 3.70 -7.23 -11.75
N PRO A 27 3.15 -6.29 -12.54
CA PRO A 27 2.00 -5.49 -12.12
C PRO A 27 0.80 -6.38 -11.78
N THR A 28 0.12 -6.08 -10.67
CA THR A 28 -0.99 -6.91 -10.15
C THR A 28 -2.34 -6.18 -10.10
N ALA A 29 -2.51 -5.10 -10.87
CA ALA A 29 -3.68 -4.19 -10.80
C ALA A 29 -5.04 -4.89 -10.61
N THR A 30 -5.39 -5.82 -11.51
CA THR A 30 -6.70 -6.52 -11.45
C THR A 30 -6.81 -7.46 -10.25
N ILE A 31 -5.79 -8.29 -10.01
CA ILE A 31 -5.84 -9.31 -8.95
C ILE A 31 -5.73 -8.70 -7.55
N SER A 32 -4.97 -7.61 -7.38
CA SER A 32 -4.90 -6.82 -6.14
C SER A 32 -6.25 -6.18 -5.82
N ASN A 33 -6.95 -5.65 -6.83
CA ASN A 33 -8.31 -5.12 -6.66
C ASN A 33 -9.31 -6.19 -6.23
N ILE A 34 -9.21 -7.42 -6.77
CA ILE A 34 -10.07 -8.56 -6.37
C ILE A 34 -9.79 -8.95 -4.91
N CYS A 35 -8.51 -9.04 -4.53
CA CYS A 35 -8.10 -9.43 -3.18
C CYS A 35 -8.23 -8.29 -2.15
N GLY A 36 -8.44 -7.05 -2.57
CA GLY A 36 -8.50 -5.89 -1.68
C GLY A 36 -7.15 -5.54 -1.03
N VAL A 37 -6.04 -5.75 -1.76
CA VAL A 37 -4.67 -5.47 -1.29
C VAL A 37 -3.95 -4.46 -2.19
N ALA A 38 -2.81 -3.94 -1.73
CA ALA A 38 -1.98 -3.04 -2.53
C ALA A 38 -1.45 -3.70 -3.82
N GLN A 39 -1.04 -2.88 -4.78
CA GLN A 39 -0.51 -3.35 -6.05
C GLN A 39 0.97 -3.68 -5.93
N SER A 40 1.32 -4.93 -6.25
CA SER A 40 2.70 -5.40 -6.33
C SER A 40 3.55 -4.95 -5.13
N ILE A 41 4.67 -4.30 -5.39
CA ILE A 41 5.58 -3.67 -4.41
C ILE A 41 5.47 -2.14 -4.40
N GLU A 42 4.42 -1.58 -5.00
CA GLU A 42 4.26 -0.14 -5.15
C GLU A 42 3.84 0.50 -3.82
N PRO A 43 4.40 1.69 -3.48
CA PRO A 43 3.85 2.50 -2.40
C PRO A 43 2.42 2.94 -2.76
N THR A 44 1.63 3.27 -1.74
CA THR A 44 0.26 3.72 -1.95
C THR A 44 0.26 5.02 -2.75
N PHE A 45 -0.36 5.01 -3.93
CA PHE A 45 -0.41 6.18 -4.80
C PHE A 45 -1.15 7.36 -4.15
N GLN A 46 -2.32 7.10 -3.58
CA GLN A 46 -3.14 8.07 -2.84
C GLN A 46 -3.90 7.35 -1.72
N ASN A 47 -4.01 7.94 -0.52
CA ASN A 47 -4.86 7.37 0.53
C ASN A 47 -6.36 7.61 0.31
N LEU A 48 -6.72 8.41 -0.68
CA LEU A 48 -8.09 8.69 -1.07
C LEU A 48 -8.15 8.76 -2.60
N TYR A 49 -9.02 7.97 -3.22
CA TYR A 49 -9.25 8.01 -4.66
C TYR A 49 -10.74 7.88 -4.98
N VAL A 50 -11.15 8.38 -6.15
CA VAL A 50 -12.54 8.26 -6.62
C VAL A 50 -12.62 7.12 -7.64
N LYS A 51 -13.54 6.20 -7.40
CA LYS A 51 -13.90 5.13 -8.33
C LYS A 51 -15.25 5.45 -8.95
N SER A 52 -15.25 5.84 -10.22
CA SER A 52 -16.48 6.08 -10.99
C SER A 52 -16.92 4.78 -11.69
N ASN A 53 -18.20 4.43 -11.55
CA ASN A 53 -18.83 3.33 -12.27
C ASN A 53 -20.22 3.76 -12.81
N LEU A 54 -20.94 2.84 -13.48
CA LEU A 54 -22.28 3.13 -14.03
C LEU A 54 -23.30 3.55 -12.97
N SER A 55 -23.03 3.30 -11.68
CA SER A 55 -23.91 3.61 -10.55
C SER A 55 -23.49 4.89 -9.79
N GLY A 56 -22.45 5.60 -10.23
CA GLY A 56 -22.00 6.86 -9.65
C GLY A 56 -20.52 6.89 -9.27
N GLU A 57 -20.15 7.91 -8.49
CA GLU A 57 -18.80 8.12 -8.01
C GLU A 57 -18.67 7.71 -6.53
N PHE A 58 -17.70 6.84 -6.25
CA PHE A 58 -17.46 6.34 -4.91
C PHE A 58 -16.07 6.78 -4.45
N THR A 59 -16.01 7.63 -3.43
CA THR A 59 -14.75 7.94 -2.76
C THR A 59 -14.33 6.74 -1.92
N VAL A 60 -13.17 6.17 -2.25
CA VAL A 60 -12.54 5.08 -1.50
C VAL A 60 -11.38 5.67 -0.71
N ILE A 61 -11.36 5.43 0.60
CA ILE A 61 -10.30 5.85 1.51
C ILE A 61 -9.55 4.61 1.99
N ASN A 62 -8.23 4.70 2.12
CA ASN A 62 -7.37 3.65 2.63
C ASN A 62 -7.92 3.14 3.99
N PRO A 63 -8.40 1.89 4.08
CA PRO A 63 -9.04 1.38 5.29
C PRO A 63 -8.08 1.30 6.48
N HIS A 64 -6.78 1.17 6.22
CA HIS A 64 -5.76 1.18 7.26
C HIS A 64 -5.61 2.58 7.88
N LEU A 65 -5.66 3.64 7.07
CA LEU A 65 -5.64 5.03 7.55
C LEU A 65 -6.87 5.32 8.40
N VAL A 66 -8.06 4.95 7.93
CA VAL A 66 -9.32 5.13 8.68
C VAL A 66 -9.22 4.45 10.05
N ARG A 67 -8.71 3.21 10.10
CA ARG A 67 -8.56 2.46 11.36
C ARG A 67 -7.59 3.19 12.30
N ALA A 68 -6.42 3.59 11.81
CA ALA A 68 -5.41 4.26 12.61
C ALA A 68 -5.85 5.63 13.14
N LEU A 69 -6.67 6.36 12.36
CA LEU A 69 -7.29 7.61 12.80
C LEU A 69 -8.40 7.37 13.84
N LYS A 70 -9.22 6.33 13.68
CA LYS A 70 -10.24 5.94 14.66
C LYS A 70 -9.63 5.55 16.00
N GLU A 71 -8.56 4.76 15.99
CA GLU A 71 -7.82 4.36 17.19
C GLU A 71 -7.26 5.56 17.97
N ARG A 72 -6.94 6.66 17.28
CA ARG A 72 -6.46 7.91 17.89
C ARG A 72 -7.58 8.93 18.17
N GLY A 73 -8.85 8.58 17.93
CA GLY A 73 -9.97 9.50 18.09
C GLY A 73 -9.95 10.70 17.13
N LEU A 74 -9.21 10.59 16.01
CA LEU A 74 -9.04 11.65 15.00
C LEU A 74 -10.02 11.52 13.82
N TRP A 75 -10.85 10.48 13.82
CA TRP A 75 -11.79 10.22 12.73
C TRP A 75 -13.12 10.95 12.93
N ASP A 76 -13.27 12.09 12.26
CA ASP A 76 -14.49 12.88 12.24
C ASP A 76 -14.77 13.48 10.85
N VAL A 77 -15.89 14.19 10.73
CA VAL A 77 -16.32 14.82 9.46
C VAL A 77 -15.30 15.85 8.97
N VAL A 78 -14.63 16.55 9.89
CA VAL A 78 -13.59 17.53 9.54
C VAL A 78 -12.40 16.82 8.92
N MET A 79 -11.93 15.73 9.51
CA MET A 79 -10.84 14.90 8.98
C MET A 79 -11.17 14.34 7.59
N VAL A 80 -12.40 13.88 7.37
CA VAL A 80 -12.83 13.42 6.04
C VAL A 80 -12.76 14.55 5.00
N ASN A 81 -13.16 15.76 5.38
CA ASN A 81 -13.09 16.91 4.50
C ASN A 81 -11.64 17.36 4.24
N ASP A 82 -10.78 17.34 5.26
CA ASP A 82 -9.35 17.64 5.12
C ASP A 82 -8.67 16.62 4.18
N LEU A 83 -8.96 15.33 4.34
CA LEU A 83 -8.45 14.29 3.44
C LEU A 83 -8.92 14.49 1.99
N LYS A 84 -10.16 14.94 1.77
CA LYS A 84 -10.64 15.30 0.42
C LYS A 84 -9.92 16.53 -0.13
N HIS A 85 -9.76 17.56 0.69
CA HIS A 85 -9.11 18.81 0.31
C HIS A 85 -7.64 18.61 -0.09
N TYR A 86 -6.92 17.74 0.62
CA TYR A 86 -5.53 17.39 0.33
C TYR A 86 -5.37 16.16 -0.56
N GLU A 87 -6.43 15.74 -1.27
CA GLU A 87 -6.39 14.61 -2.23
C GLU A 87 -5.80 13.31 -1.65
N GLY A 88 -6.07 13.05 -0.36
CA GLY A 88 -5.58 11.88 0.37
C GLY A 88 -4.18 12.02 0.96
N SER A 89 -3.49 13.15 0.78
CA SER A 89 -2.25 13.43 1.51
C SER A 89 -2.55 13.74 2.98
N VAL A 90 -1.79 13.11 3.87
CA VAL A 90 -1.87 13.35 5.32
C VAL A 90 -0.86 14.41 5.80
N GLN A 91 0.10 14.81 4.95
CA GLN A 91 1.26 15.60 5.37
C GLN A 91 0.88 17.00 5.87
N LYS A 92 -0.09 17.63 5.20
CA LYS A 92 -0.52 19.00 5.46
C LYS A 92 -1.59 19.10 6.55
N ILE A 93 -2.09 17.97 7.07
CA ILE A 93 -3.13 17.95 8.11
C ILE A 93 -2.45 18.05 9.48
N ALA A 94 -2.52 19.24 10.11
CA ALA A 94 -1.86 19.52 11.38
C ALA A 94 -2.28 18.59 12.54
N ARG A 95 -3.53 18.09 12.49
CA ARG A 95 -4.09 17.18 13.51
C ARG A 95 -3.52 15.77 13.46
N ILE A 96 -2.89 15.36 12.35
CA ILE A 96 -2.32 14.02 12.18
C ILE A 96 -0.90 14.02 12.77
N PRO A 97 -0.59 13.14 13.74
CA PRO A 97 0.74 13.00 14.30
C PRO A 97 1.78 12.53 13.26
N ASP A 98 3.05 12.85 13.50
CA ASP A 98 4.13 12.62 12.52
C ASP A 98 4.41 11.14 12.24
N ASP A 99 4.16 10.24 13.20
CA ASP A 99 4.27 8.79 12.99
C ASP A 99 3.25 8.30 11.97
N LEU A 100 2.03 8.85 11.98
CA LEU A 100 1.01 8.56 10.97
C LEU A 100 1.33 9.19 9.62
N LYS A 101 1.87 10.40 9.61
CA LYS A 101 2.32 11.05 8.36
C LYS A 101 3.41 10.25 7.68
N ALA A 102 4.36 9.73 8.44
CA ALA A 102 5.41 8.86 7.92
C ALA A 102 4.85 7.52 7.41
N MET A 103 3.94 6.90 8.16
CA MET A 103 3.36 5.59 7.80
C MET A 103 2.47 5.65 6.56
N PHE A 104 1.72 6.73 6.38
CA PHE A 104 0.77 6.92 5.28
C PHE A 104 1.26 7.88 4.21
N ALA A 105 2.59 8.06 4.11
CA ALA A 105 3.21 8.80 3.01
C ALA A 105 2.85 8.15 1.67
N THR A 106 2.42 8.98 0.72
CA THR A 106 2.06 8.53 -0.63
C THR A 106 3.30 8.32 -1.49
N ALA A 107 3.14 7.68 -2.65
CA ALA A 107 4.22 7.44 -3.61
C ALA A 107 5.02 8.71 -3.99
N PHE A 108 4.38 9.89 -3.96
CA PHE A 108 5.01 11.17 -4.27
C PHE A 108 5.70 11.84 -3.08
N GLU A 109 5.48 11.33 -1.88
CA GLU A 109 6.02 11.85 -0.62
C GLU A 109 7.20 11.00 -0.12
N VAL A 110 7.47 9.87 -0.78
CA VAL A 110 8.59 8.98 -0.50
C VAL A 110 9.71 9.26 -1.51
N GLU A 111 10.93 9.50 -1.03
CA GLU A 111 12.10 9.68 -1.89
C GLU A 111 12.41 8.39 -2.68
N PRO A 112 12.49 8.45 -4.02
CA PRO A 112 13.08 7.36 -4.80
C PRO A 112 14.58 7.30 -4.48
N ARG A 113 15.03 6.18 -3.89
CA ARG A 113 16.45 5.94 -3.56
C ARG A 113 16.99 4.75 -4.33
#